data_AF-A0A0Q3W4P4-F1
#
_entry.id   AF-A0A0Q3W4P4-F1
#
_cell.length_a   1.000
_cell.length_b   1.000
_cell.length_c   1.000
_cell.angle_alpha   90.00
_cell.angle_beta   90.00
_cell.angle_gamma   90.00
#
_symmetry.space_group_name_H-M   'P 1'
#
loop_
_entity.id
_entity.type
_entity.pdbx_description
1 polymer ?
#
loop_
_entity_poly.entity_id
_entity_poly.type
_entity_poly.pdbx_seq_one_letter_code
_entity_poly.pdbx_strand_id
1 'polypeptide(L)' 'MKGEIYQEDLDFLEEAKQAFNNNSRLETYRNKGNTYIALRYGMDRDCILIYKLGDEVMFAHNIMNKAPELEVKS' A
#
# COMPACT_ATOMS: atom_id res chain seq x y z
N MET A 1 -6.68 9.17 -17.94
CA MET A 1 -6.26 8.15 -18.93
C MET A 1 -6.77 6.81 -18.44
N LYS A 2 -7.39 5.99 -19.28
CA LYS A 2 -7.60 4.57 -18.96
C LYS A 2 -6.26 3.86 -19.16
N GLY A 3 -5.68 3.33 -18.10
CA GLY A 3 -4.53 2.42 -18.23
C GLY A 3 -4.97 1.15 -18.96
N GLU A 4 -4.10 0.61 -19.79
CA GLU A 4 -4.28 -0.73 -20.34
C GLU A 4 -4.05 -1.77 -19.23
N ILE A 5 -4.78 -2.88 -19.29
CA ILE A 5 -4.61 -4.00 -18.36
C ILE A 5 -3.72 -5.04 -19.06
N TYR A 6 -2.62 -5.40 -18.42
CA TYR A 6 -1.66 -6.40 -18.86
C TYR A 6 -1.79 -7.67 -18.01
N GLN A 7 -1.19 -8.78 -18.47
CA GLN A 7 -1.23 -10.06 -17.76
C GLN A 7 -0.65 -9.95 -16.33
N GLU A 8 0.41 -9.18 -16.16
CA GLU A 8 1.03 -8.92 -14.85
C GLU A 8 0.07 -8.26 -13.83
N ASP A 9 -0.90 -7.46 -14.29
CA ASP A 9 -1.92 -6.88 -13.42
C ASP A 9 -2.88 -7.96 -12.90
N LEU A 10 -3.23 -8.93 -13.75
CA LEU A 10 -4.08 -10.06 -13.41
C LEU A 10 -3.37 -11.06 -12.50
N ASP A 11 -2.08 -11.29 -12.74
CA ASP A 11 -1.26 -12.16 -11.90
C ASP A 11 -1.16 -11.57 -10.48
N PHE A 12 -0.96 -10.25 -10.36
CA PHE A 12 -0.97 -9.57 -9.07
C PHE A 12 -2.35 -9.58 -8.40
N LEU A 13 -3.44 -9.48 -9.16
CA LEU A 13 -4.80 -9.60 -8.61
C LEU A 13 -5.01 -10.96 -7.91
N GLU A 14 -4.59 -12.06 -8.55
CA GLU A 14 -4.72 -13.40 -7.94
C GLU A 14 -3.81 -13.57 -6.71
N GLU A 15 -2.59 -13.02 -6.75
CA GLU A 15 -1.69 -12.97 -5.58
C GLU A 15 -2.34 -12.22 -4.39
N ALA A 16 -2.89 -11.03 -4.65
CA ALA A 16 -3.55 -10.20 -3.63
C ALA A 16 -4.80 -10.89 -3.07
N LYS A 17 -5.61 -11.52 -3.92
CA LYS A 17 -6.79 -12.29 -3.52
C LYS A 17 -6.43 -13.44 -2.57
N GLN A 18 -5.36 -14.18 -2.85
CA GLN A 18 -4.86 -15.21 -1.95
C GLN A 18 -4.42 -14.63 -0.60
N ALA A 19 -3.67 -13.52 -0.61
CA ALA A 19 -3.22 -12.85 0.62
C ALA A 19 -4.40 -12.40 1.50
N PHE A 20 -5.45 -11.81 0.91
CA PHE A 20 -6.66 -11.41 1.62
C PHE A 20 -7.47 -12.59 2.13
N ASN A 21 -7.60 -13.68 1.37
CA ASN A 21 -8.31 -14.86 1.83
C ASN A 21 -7.59 -15.55 3.01
N ASN A 22 -6.25 -15.53 3.01
CA ASN A 22 -5.44 -16.09 4.09
C ASN A 22 -5.43 -15.21 5.35
N ASN A 23 -5.77 -13.92 5.25
CA ASN A 23 -5.84 -13.00 6.38
C ASN A 23 -6.98 -11.99 6.23
N SER A 24 -8.08 -12.23 6.95
CA SER A 24 -9.28 -11.39 6.95
C SER A 24 -9.07 -9.99 7.54
N ARG A 25 -7.99 -9.75 8.30
CA ARG A 25 -7.63 -8.44 8.86
C ARG A 25 -6.67 -7.65 7.97
N LEU A 26 -6.16 -8.26 6.89
CA LEU A 26 -5.28 -7.59 5.95
C LEU A 26 -6.10 -6.65 5.06
N GLU A 27 -5.85 -5.35 5.16
CA GLU A 27 -6.52 -4.31 4.35
C GLU A 27 -5.69 -3.87 3.13
N THR A 28 -4.37 -4.07 3.19
CA THR A 28 -3.45 -3.66 2.12
C THR A 28 -2.42 -4.76 1.86
N TYR A 29 -2.09 -4.95 0.59
CA TYR A 29 -1.09 -5.93 0.16
C TYR A 29 -0.18 -5.31 -0.90
N ARG A 30 1.13 -5.48 -0.76
CA ARG A 30 2.12 -5.06 -1.76
C ARG A 30 2.86 -6.28 -2.26
N ASN A 31 3.14 -6.31 -3.57
CA ASN A 31 4.03 -7.34 -4.11
C ASN A 31 5.47 -7.09 -3.64
N LYS A 32 6.33 -8.12 -3.78
CA LYS A 32 7.74 -8.04 -3.37
C LYS A 32 8.51 -6.92 -4.07
N GLY A 33 8.14 -6.59 -5.32
CA GLY A 33 8.79 -5.55 -6.10
C GLY A 33 8.38 -4.12 -5.75
N ASN A 34 7.38 -3.92 -4.86
CA ASN A 34 6.76 -2.62 -4.59
C ASN A 34 6.26 -1.88 -5.84
N THR A 35 5.94 -2.62 -6.91
CA THR A 35 5.38 -2.07 -8.15
C THR A 35 3.87 -2.07 -8.15
N TYR A 36 3.24 -2.83 -7.25
CA TYR A 36 1.80 -2.87 -7.11
C TYR A 36 1.38 -2.78 -5.64
N ILE A 37 0.23 -2.16 -5.41
CA ILE A 37 -0.49 -2.22 -4.14
C ILE A 37 -1.96 -2.57 -4.40
N ALA A 38 -2.47 -3.53 -3.64
CA ALA A 38 -3.87 -3.88 -3.59
C ALA A 38 -4.47 -3.37 -2.28
N LEU A 39 -5.64 -2.77 -2.35
CA LEU A 39 -6.46 -2.38 -1.21
C LEU A 39 -7.70 -3.26 -1.21
N ARG A 40 -8.00 -3.84 -0.05
CA ARG A 40 -9.30 -4.46 0.19
C ARG A 40 -10.33 -3.35 0.31
N TYR A 41 -11.40 -3.43 -0.49
CA TYR A 41 -12.31 -2.33 -0.74
C TYR A 41 -13.77 -2.80 -0.72
N GLY A 42 -14.70 -1.85 -0.75
CA GLY A 42 -16.14 -2.11 -0.71
C GLY A 42 -16.69 -2.29 0.70
N MET A 43 -18.02 -2.14 0.83
CA MET A 43 -18.72 -2.22 2.13
C MET A 43 -18.57 -3.60 2.77
N ASP A 44 -18.70 -4.66 1.95
CA ASP A 44 -18.59 -6.05 2.37
C ASP A 44 -17.15 -6.59 2.29
N ARG A 45 -16.19 -5.73 1.92
CA ARG A 45 -14.77 -6.08 1.79
C ARG A 45 -14.51 -7.24 0.81
N ASP A 46 -15.35 -7.35 -0.21
CA ASP A 46 -15.35 -8.34 -1.30
C ASP A 46 -14.71 -7.81 -2.59
N CYS A 47 -14.35 -6.53 -2.63
CA CYS A 47 -13.70 -5.90 -3.76
C CYS A 47 -12.20 -5.72 -3.52
N ILE A 48 -11.41 -5.77 -4.60
CA ILE A 48 -9.98 -5.46 -4.58
C ILE A 48 -9.74 -4.29 -5.53
N LEU A 49 -9.12 -3.22 -5.02
CA LEU A 49 -8.67 -2.07 -5.80
C LEU A 49 -7.15 -2.13 -5.96
N ILE A 50 -6.66 -2.12 -7.20
CA ILE A 50 -5.23 -2.25 -7.52
C ILE A 50 -4.69 -0.94 -8.06
N TYR A 51 -3.50 -0.55 -7.59
CA TYR A 51 -2.70 0.53 -8.15
C TYR A 51 -1.35 -0.01 -8.62
N LYS A 52 -0.96 0.38 -9.84
CA LYS A 52 0.41 0.30 -10.31
C LYS A 52 1.18 1.50 -9.75
N LEU A 53 2.18 1.22 -8.94
CA LEU A 53 3.05 2.21 -8.33
C LEU A 53 4.10 2.66 -9.34
N GLY A 54 4.32 3.97 -9.40
CA GLY A 54 5.43 4.57 -10.14
C GLY A 54 6.63 4.80 -9.23
N ASP A 55 7.29 5.95 -9.41
CA ASP A 55 8.49 6.29 -8.64
C ASP A 55 8.18 6.68 -7.19
N GLU A 56 9.09 6.32 -6.28
CA GLU A 56 9.07 6.83 -4.91
C GLU A 56 9.31 8.35 -4.92
N VAL A 57 8.41 9.10 -4.28
CA VAL A 57 8.49 10.57 -4.25
C VAL A 57 9.37 11.07 -3.09
N MET A 58 9.24 10.47 -1.91
CA MET A 58 9.93 10.91 -0.69
C MET A 58 9.84 9.85 0.42
N PHE A 59 10.95 9.62 1.10
CA PHE A 59 10.99 8.94 2.40
C PHE A 59 11.26 9.98 3.51
N ALA A 60 10.28 10.20 4.39
CA ALA A 60 10.40 11.14 5.49
C ALA A 60 10.32 10.41 6.84
N HIS A 61 11.38 10.48 7.64
CA HIS A 61 11.44 9.87 8.96
C HIS A 61 11.19 10.93 10.06
N ASN A 62 10.66 10.50 11.21
CA ASN A 62 10.45 11.34 12.41
C ASN A 62 9.60 12.61 12.24
N ILE A 63 8.84 12.75 11.15
CA ILE A 63 8.00 13.94 10.88
C ILE A 63 6.88 14.17 11.91
N MET A 64 6.53 13.15 12.69
CA MET A 64 5.52 13.23 13.75
C MET A 64 6.12 13.46 15.15
N ASN A 65 7.44 13.39 15.28
CA ASN A 65 8.10 13.61 16.58
C ASN A 65 8.37 15.12 16.72
N LYS A 66 7.72 15.77 17.69
CA LYS A 66 8.10 17.14 18.07
C LYS A 66 9.60 17.17 18.41
N ALA A 67 10.32 18.17 17.90
CA ALA A 67 11.70 18.44 18.32
C ALA A 67 11.75 18.51 19.87
N PRO A 68 12.78 17.93 20.51
CA PRO A 68 12.90 18.02 21.97
C PRO A 68 12.97 19.50 22.39
N GLU A 69 12.26 19.86 23.46
CA GLU A 69 12.36 21.19 24.05
C GLU A 69 13.81 21.44 24.48
N LEU A 70 14.40 22.55 24.03
CA LEU A 70 15.72 22.98 24.46
C LEU A 70 15.62 23.46 25.91
N GLU A 71 16.10 22.66 26.86
CA GLU A 71 16.35 23.13 28.21
C GLU A 71 17.60 24.01 28.23
N VAL A 72 17.40 25.34 28.26
CA VAL A 72 18.48 26.28 28.57
C VAL A 72 18.67 26.25 30.08
N LYS A 73 19.74 25.59 30.54
CA LYS A 73 20.15 25.67 31.95
C LYS A 73 20.75 27.05 32.22
N SER A 74 20.15 27.75 33.18
CA SER A 74 20.64 29.00 33.78
C SER A 74 21.91 28.79 34.58
#